data_AF-A0A7W1AKB2-F1
#
_entry.id   AF-A0A7W1AKB2-F1
#
_cell.length_a   1.000
_cell.length_b   1.000
_cell.length_c   1.000
_cell.angle_alpha   90.00
_cell.angle_beta   90.00
_cell.angle_gamma   90.00
#
_symmetry.space_group_name_H-M   'P 1'
#
loop_
_entity.id
_entity.type
_entity.pdbx_description
1 polymer ?
#
loop_
_entity_poly.entity_id
_entity_poly.type
_entity_poly.pdbx_seq_one_letter_code
_entity_poly.pdbx_strand_id
1 'polypeptide(L)'
;MPTLTVKITKQLRARLVAAAKRRGVTQSELVRDAIETSLRAPDASSGPTLFDQISDLIGIVDRGPPELSTNKKYLEGFGLDGPEYRKKLARDRRRAR
;
A
#
# COMPACT_ATOMS: atom_id res chain seq x y z
N MET A 1 -23.86 26.28 -4.28
CA MET A 1 -23.30 25.10 -4.96
C MET A 1 -24.24 24.70 -6.09
N PRO A 2 -23.73 24.40 -7.29
CA PRO A 2 -24.54 23.79 -8.33
C PRO A 2 -25.01 22.39 -7.89
N THR A 3 -26.22 22.00 -8.29
CA THR A 3 -26.82 20.71 -7.95
C THR A 3 -26.72 19.77 -9.14
N LEU A 4 -26.20 18.56 -8.91
CA LEU A 4 -26.13 17.49 -9.90
C LEU A 4 -27.05 16.34 -9.45
N THR A 5 -27.97 15.92 -10.31
CA THR A 5 -28.84 14.76 -10.07
C THR A 5 -28.36 13.58 -10.90
N VAL A 6 -27.99 12.48 -10.25
CA VAL A 6 -27.52 11.26 -10.93
C VAL A 6 -28.40 10.07 -10.53
N LYS A 7 -28.81 9.27 -11.52
CA LYS A 7 -29.48 8.00 -11.27
C LYS A 7 -28.44 6.95 -10.84
N ILE A 8 -28.65 6.33 -9.69
CA ILE A 8 -27.82 5.23 -9.19
C ILE A 8 -28.67 4.00 -8.90
N THR A 9 -28.08 2.82 -9.06
CA THR A 9 -28.76 1.56 -8.75
C THR A 9 -29.01 1.46 -7.23
N LYS A 10 -30.04 0.70 -6.84
CA LYS A 10 -30.35 0.45 -5.42
C LYS A 10 -29.14 -0.14 -4.67
N GLN A 11 -28.41 -1.02 -5.34
CA GLN A 11 -27.23 -1.70 -4.81
C GLN A 11 -26.07 -0.72 -4.56
N LEU A 12 -25.85 0.22 -5.49
CA LEU A 12 -24.84 1.28 -5.30
C LEU A 12 -25.22 2.22 -4.16
N ARG A 13 -26.50 2.60 -4.04
CA ARG A 13 -26.99 3.42 -2.92
C ARG A 13 -26.73 2.74 -1.57
N ALA A 14 -27.00 1.43 -1.45
CA ALA A 14 -26.75 0.70 -0.22
C ALA A 14 -25.26 0.69 0.17
N ARG A 15 -24.37 0.47 -0.82
CA ARG A 15 -22.91 0.54 -0.62
C ARG A 15 -22.46 1.94 -0.19
N LEU A 16 -23.04 2.98 -0.78
CA LEU A 16 -22.73 4.38 -0.47
C LEU A 16 -23.10 4.72 0.98
N VAL A 17 -24.31 4.33 1.42
CA VAL A 17 -24.78 4.53 2.80
C VAL A 17 -23.83 3.84 3.79
N ALA A 18 -23.48 2.58 3.52
CA ALA A 18 -22.58 1.82 4.39
C ALA A 18 -21.17 2.45 4.43
N ALA A 19 -20.64 2.88 3.30
CA ALA A 19 -19.35 3.53 3.22
C ALA A 19 -19.32 4.88 3.96
N ALA A 20 -20.35 5.69 3.78
CA ALA A 20 -20.50 6.98 4.47
C ALA A 20 -20.55 6.78 5.99
N LYS A 21 -21.36 5.83 6.47
CA LYS A 21 -21.45 5.49 7.90
C LYS A 21 -20.12 5.01 8.48
N ARG A 22 -19.39 4.13 7.78
CA ARG A 22 -18.08 3.65 8.22
C ARG A 22 -17.03 4.76 8.32
N ARG A 23 -17.12 5.77 7.46
CA ARG A 23 -16.18 6.91 7.41
C ARG A 23 -16.61 8.09 8.31
N GLY A 24 -17.82 8.05 8.88
CA GLY A 24 -18.35 9.15 9.69
C GLY A 24 -18.67 10.42 8.90
N VAL A 25 -18.94 10.29 7.59
CA VAL A 25 -19.23 11.42 6.69
C VAL A 25 -20.62 11.30 6.07
N THR A 26 -21.13 12.38 5.49
CA THR A 26 -22.38 12.36 4.73
C THR A 26 -22.21 11.70 3.36
N GLN A 27 -23.32 11.25 2.77
CA GLN A 27 -23.32 10.71 1.41
C GLN A 27 -22.84 11.73 0.38
N SER A 28 -23.25 12.99 0.51
CA SER A 28 -22.87 14.07 -0.40
C SER A 28 -21.38 14.43 -0.29
N GLU A 29 -20.78 14.37 0.90
CA GLU A 29 -19.33 14.51 1.07
C GLU A 29 -18.59 13.36 0.40
N LEU A 30 -19.02 12.12 0.66
CA LEU A 30 -18.39 10.95 0.05
C LEU A 30 -18.47 10.95 -1.48
N VAL A 31 -19.61 11.36 -2.06
CA VAL A 31 -19.77 11.47 -3.51
C VAL A 31 -18.88 12.56 -4.10
N ARG A 32 -18.80 13.73 -3.44
CA ARG A 32 -17.93 14.83 -3.90
C ARG A 32 -16.46 14.44 -3.86
N ASP A 33 -16.01 13.87 -2.75
CA ASP A 33 -14.64 13.38 -2.56
C ASP A 33 -14.27 12.32 -3.63
N ALA A 34 -15.20 11.40 -3.93
CA ALA A 34 -15.01 10.42 -4.98
C ALA A 34 -14.87 11.05 -6.38
N ILE A 35 -15.69 12.06 -6.70
CA ILE A 35 -15.61 12.79 -7.99
C ILE A 35 -14.31 13.58 -8.07
N GLU A 36 -13.94 14.32 -7.03
CA GLU A 36 -12.70 15.08 -6.98
C GLU A 36 -11.47 14.18 -7.10
N THR A 37 -11.44 13.05 -6.39
CA THR A 37 -10.37 12.05 -6.48
C THR A 37 -10.31 11.44 -7.89
N SER A 38 -11.46 11.13 -8.48
CA SER A 38 -11.55 10.60 -9.85
C SER A 38 -11.01 11.58 -10.89
N LEU A 39 -11.22 12.88 -10.69
CA LEU A 39 -10.78 13.93 -11.62
C LEU A 39 -9.33 14.37 -11.35
N ARG A 40 -8.84 14.14 -10.13
CA ARG A 40 -7.46 14.46 -9.73
C ARG A 40 -6.48 13.36 -10.07
N ALA A 41 -6.95 12.11 -10.23
CA ALA A 41 -6.13 11.04 -10.73
C ALA A 41 -5.55 11.49 -12.09
N PRO A 42 -4.22 11.71 -12.18
CA PRO A 42 -3.60 11.94 -13.47
C PRO A 42 -3.90 10.71 -14.32
N ASP A 43 -4.03 10.87 -15.65
CA ASP A 43 -3.98 9.70 -16.54
C ASP A 43 -2.82 8.83 -16.08
N ALA A 44 -3.00 7.52 -15.96
CA ALA A 44 -2.02 6.61 -15.35
C ALA A 44 -0.61 6.70 -15.96
N SER A 45 -0.46 7.41 -17.09
CA SER A 45 0.76 7.82 -17.77
C SER A 45 1.44 9.11 -17.26
N SER A 46 0.88 9.83 -16.29
CA SER A 46 1.32 11.19 -15.90
C SER A 46 1.65 11.37 -14.41
N GLY A 47 1.53 10.30 -13.61
CA GLY A 47 2.02 10.30 -12.22
C GLY A 47 3.53 10.00 -12.14
N PRO A 48 4.25 10.53 -11.13
CA PRO A 48 5.64 10.17 -10.90
C PRO A 48 5.74 8.66 -10.69
N THR A 49 6.66 8.04 -11.42
CA THR A 49 6.92 6.61 -11.30
C THR A 49 7.36 6.27 -9.87
N LEU A 50 7.27 5.00 -9.49
CA LEU A 50 7.82 4.56 -8.21
C LEU A 50 9.31 4.94 -8.09
N PHE A 51 10.05 4.90 -9.20
CA PHE A 51 11.44 5.34 -9.27
C PHE A 51 11.58 6.83 -8.90
N ASP A 52 10.77 7.70 -9.49
CA ASP A 52 10.82 9.14 -9.21
C ASP A 52 10.58 9.43 -7.71
N GLN A 53 9.66 8.68 -7.10
CA GLN A 53 9.28 8.84 -5.69
C GLN A 53 10.34 8.36 -4.69
N ILE A 54 11.22 7.43 -5.09
CA ILE A 54 12.26 6.87 -4.21
C ILE A 54 13.67 7.26 -4.63
N SER A 55 13.81 8.11 -5.65
CA SER A 55 15.09 8.43 -6.28
C SER A 55 16.10 9.02 -5.30
N ASP A 56 15.63 9.79 -4.32
CA ASP A 56 16.41 10.35 -3.22
C ASP A 56 16.91 9.31 -2.20
N LEU A 57 16.26 8.14 -2.15
CA LEU A 57 16.65 7.02 -1.29
C LEU A 57 17.64 6.07 -1.98
N ILE A 58 17.75 6.14 -3.31
CA ILE A 58 18.70 5.32 -4.07
C ILE A 58 20.12 5.84 -3.81
N GLY A 59 20.98 4.97 -3.27
CA GLY A 59 22.38 5.31 -3.00
C GLY A 59 22.64 6.01 -1.67
N ILE A 60 21.65 6.12 -0.76
CA ILE A 60 21.86 6.66 0.59
C ILE A 60 22.82 5.81 1.45
N VAL A 61 23.07 4.57 1.06
CA VAL A 61 23.99 3.65 1.74
C VAL A 61 25.20 3.40 0.84
N ASP A 62 26.30 4.13 1.08
CA ASP A 62 27.56 4.02 0.32
C ASP A 62 28.37 2.75 0.62
N ARG A 63 28.01 2.02 1.69
CA ARG A 63 28.77 0.86 2.17
C ARG A 63 27.86 -0.35 2.28
N GLY A 64 27.93 -1.24 1.29
CA GLY A 64 27.22 -2.51 1.29
C GLY A 64 27.57 -3.35 0.07
N PRO A 65 27.41 -4.68 0.13
CA PRO A 65 27.53 -5.52 -1.05
C PRO A 65 26.51 -5.07 -2.13
N PRO A 66 26.90 -5.01 -3.42
CA PRO A 66 26.03 -4.53 -4.51
C PRO A 66 24.81 -5.43 -4.74
N GLU A 67 24.80 -6.64 -4.17
CA GLU A 67 23.78 -7.66 -4.40
C GLU A 67 22.82 -7.87 -3.21
N LEU A 68 22.71 -6.91 -2.30
CA LEU A 68 21.87 -7.04 -1.09
C LEU A 68 20.41 -7.45 -1.40
N SER A 69 19.85 -6.94 -2.49
CA SER A 69 18.47 -7.25 -2.92
C SER A 69 18.32 -8.52 -3.75
N THR A 70 19.42 -9.04 -4.32
CA THR A 70 19.39 -10.14 -5.31
C THR A 70 19.95 -11.43 -4.75
N ASN A 71 20.91 -11.33 -3.84
CA ASN A 71 21.59 -12.47 -3.25
C ASN A 71 20.77 -13.02 -2.06
N LYS A 72 20.16 -14.19 -2.30
CA LYS A 72 19.29 -14.90 -1.33
C LYS A 72 19.91 -15.10 0.05
N LYS A 73 21.25 -15.15 0.15
CA LYS A 73 21.95 -15.25 1.43
C LYS A 73 21.61 -14.10 2.38
N TYR A 74 21.42 -12.88 1.85
CA TYR A 74 21.09 -11.71 2.66
C TYR A 74 19.60 -11.58 2.95
N LEU A 75 18.75 -12.36 2.27
CA LEU A 75 17.30 -12.39 2.45
C LEU A 75 16.82 -13.58 3.29
N GLU A 76 17.75 -14.37 3.86
CA GLU A 76 17.39 -15.52 4.68
C GLU A 76 16.60 -15.06 5.92
N GLY A 77 15.34 -15.50 6.02
CA GLY A 77 14.45 -15.10 7.12
C GLY A 77 13.65 -13.83 6.90
N PHE A 78 13.82 -13.16 5.76
CA PHE A 78 13.04 -11.96 5.44
C PHE A 78 11.55 -12.29 5.34
N GLY A 79 10.72 -11.59 6.12
CA GLY A 79 9.28 -11.80 6.21
C GLY A 79 8.84 -13.06 6.98
N LEU A 80 9.78 -13.79 7.60
CA LEU A 80 9.50 -14.97 8.41
C LEU A 80 9.52 -14.62 9.91
N ASP A 81 8.54 -13.86 10.37
CA ASP A 81 8.42 -13.42 11.77
C ASP A 81 7.69 -14.46 12.64
N GLY A 82 7.34 -15.60 12.05
CA GLY A 82 6.48 -16.62 12.63
C GLY A 82 7.16 -17.48 13.71
N PRO A 83 6.37 -18.09 14.60
CA PRO A 83 6.86 -18.95 15.69
C PRO A 83 7.67 -20.16 15.19
N GLU A 84 7.41 -20.65 13.98
CA GLU A 84 8.16 -21.72 13.31
C GLU A 84 9.61 -21.31 13.00
N TYR A 85 9.82 -20.11 12.45
CA TYR A 85 11.15 -19.60 12.08
C TYR A 85 12.03 -19.37 13.32
N ARG A 86 11.43 -18.86 14.41
CA ARG A 86 12.11 -18.70 15.72
C ARG A 86 12.56 -20.04 16.32
N LYS A 87 11.74 -21.09 16.22
CA LYS A 87 12.09 -22.44 16.68
C LYS A 87 13.21 -23.07 15.84
N LYS A 88 13.23 -22.83 14.52
CA LYS A 88 14.32 -23.26 13.63
C LYS A 88 15.64 -22.60 14.04
N LEU A 89 15.66 -21.28 14.22
CA LEU A 89 16.83 -20.52 14.65
C LEU A 89 17.42 -21.02 15.99
N ALA A 90 16.54 -21.31 16.97
CA ALA A 90 16.95 -21.83 18.26
C ALA A 90 17.56 -23.24 18.16
N ARG A 91 17.09 -24.06 17.21
CA ARG A 91 17.62 -25.41 16.93
C ARG A 91 18.99 -25.34 16.28
N ASP A 92 19.16 -24.49 15.28
CA ASP A 92 20.40 -24.35 14.52
C ASP A 92 21.53 -23.81 15.42
N ARG A 93 21.22 -22.85 16.32
CA ARG A 93 22.18 -22.35 17.32
C ARG A 93 22.67 -23.41 18.32
N ARG A 94 21.87 -24.44 18.60
CA ARG A 94 22.26 -25.56 19.49
C ARG A 94 23.15 -26.58 18.79
N ARG A 95 23.07 -26.68 17.47
CA ARG A 95 23.88 -27.63 16.65
C ARG A 95 25.25 -27.07 16.27
N ALA A 96 25.44 -25.76 16.37
CA ALA A 96 26.69 -25.08 16.07
C ALA A 96 27.63 -24.91 17.29
N ARG A 97 27.27 -25.48 18.44
CA ARG A 97 28.11 -25.64 19.65
C ARG A 97 28.54 -27.09 19.75
#